data_AF-A0A2V8CFG5-F1
#
_entry.id   AF-A0A2V8CFG5-F1
#
_cell.length_a   1.000
_cell.length_b   1.000
_cell.length_c   1.000
_cell.angle_alpha   90.00
_cell.angle_beta   90.00
_cell.angle_gamma   90.00
#
_symmetry.space_group_name_H-M   'P 1'
#
loop_
_entity.id
_entity.type
_entity.pdbx_description
1 polymer ?
#
loop_
_entity_poly.entity_id
_entity_poly.type
_entity_poly.pdbx_seq_one_letter_code
_entity_poly.pdbx_strand_id
1 'polypeptide(L)'
;GLPERDYRTREAAVAAHRAMLDRLASLPGVAAASASTCLPLAGGCFGNTLRIEGRTYSNVAPPPIASFVAVAGGYFEAMGMRIVRGRGIDRGDVERNEPVVVVTESMAKRYFPNQDPIGQHVASNRAPARPGQQPTLTWLTIVGIVSNTPTRALEETDAIPQLFMPMSIAGGPGIPAIALIGPDTSVMGYVVRSATPPAALLPSVRGAIDGVDRDLAIA
;
A
#
# COMPACT_ATOMS: atom_id res chain seq x y z
N GLY A 1 -15.57 0.31 5.62
CA GLY A 1 -14.41 1.10 6.09
C GLY A 1 -14.46 1.21 7.59
N LEU A 2 -13.33 1.53 8.23
CA LEU A 2 -13.23 1.73 9.67
C LEU A 2 -13.99 3.01 10.09
N PRO A 3 -14.93 2.96 11.05
CA PRO A 3 -15.62 4.13 11.56
C PRO A 3 -14.64 5.14 12.21
N GLU A 4 -14.64 6.39 11.73
CA GLU A 4 -13.71 7.43 12.20
C GLU A 4 -13.86 7.71 13.71
N ARG A 5 -15.08 7.56 14.26
CA ARG A 5 -15.35 7.80 15.68
C ARG A 5 -14.58 6.84 16.59
N ASP A 6 -14.39 5.60 16.13
CA ASP A 6 -13.90 4.48 16.93
C ASP A 6 -12.41 4.21 16.62
N TYR A 7 -11.96 4.49 15.39
CA TYR A 7 -10.57 4.37 14.95
C TYR A 7 -9.96 5.75 14.66
N ARG A 8 -9.65 6.51 15.73
CA ARG A 8 -9.20 7.92 15.62
C ARG A 8 -7.71 8.11 15.27
N THR A 9 -6.93 7.03 15.26
CA THR A 9 -5.49 7.07 14.97
C THR A 9 -5.14 6.06 13.90
N ARG A 10 -4.10 6.36 13.10
CA ARG A 10 -3.54 5.41 12.15
C ARG A 10 -3.11 4.12 12.85
N GLU A 11 -2.53 4.20 14.04
CA GLU A 11 -2.09 3.04 14.81
C GLU A 11 -3.28 2.12 15.15
N ALA A 12 -4.42 2.69 15.58
CA ALA A 12 -5.64 1.92 15.83
C ALA A 12 -6.20 1.30 14.53
N ALA A 13 -6.19 2.05 13.42
CA ALA A 13 -6.64 1.54 12.13
C ALA A 13 -5.79 0.36 11.64
N VAL A 14 -4.46 0.49 11.72
CA VAL A 14 -3.49 -0.56 11.37
C VAL A 14 -3.69 -1.79 12.24
N ALA A 15 -3.91 -1.62 13.55
CA ALA A 15 -4.18 -2.73 14.46
C ALA A 15 -5.47 -3.47 14.10
N ALA A 16 -6.54 -2.74 13.75
CA ALA A 16 -7.81 -3.33 13.31
C ALA A 16 -7.65 -4.15 12.03
N HIS A 17 -6.96 -3.61 11.02
CA HIS A 17 -6.64 -4.31 9.78
C HIS A 17 -5.84 -5.58 10.04
N ARG A 18 -4.84 -5.53 10.93
CA ARG A 18 -4.05 -6.72 11.31
C ARG A 18 -4.92 -7.79 11.98
N ALA A 19 -5.76 -7.41 12.93
CA ALA A 19 -6.67 -8.34 13.60
C ALA A 19 -7.65 -9.01 12.62
N MET A 20 -8.19 -8.27 11.65
CA MET A 20 -9.01 -8.83 10.57
C MET A 20 -8.20 -9.81 9.71
N LEU A 21 -6.99 -9.44 9.30
CA LEU A 21 -6.12 -10.29 8.48
C LEU A 21 -5.69 -11.58 9.18
N ASP A 22 -5.41 -11.53 10.48
CA ASP A 22 -5.05 -12.72 11.25
C ASP A 22 -6.23 -13.70 11.35
N ARG A 23 -7.45 -13.19 11.53
CA ARG A 23 -8.65 -14.03 11.49
C ARG A 23 -8.90 -14.63 10.10
N LEU A 24 -8.79 -13.81 9.05
CA LEU A 24 -8.94 -14.29 7.67
C LEU A 24 -7.91 -15.39 7.34
N ALA A 25 -6.65 -15.20 7.74
CA ALA A 25 -5.59 -16.17 7.52
C ALA A 25 -5.80 -17.48 8.29
N SER A 26 -6.55 -17.45 9.40
CA SER A 26 -6.87 -18.65 10.20
C SER A 26 -8.03 -19.48 9.65
N LEU A 27 -8.76 -18.98 8.66
CA LEU A 27 -9.91 -19.68 8.09
C LEU A 27 -9.47 -20.91 7.29
N PRO A 28 -10.12 -22.08 7.47
CA PRO A 28 -9.84 -23.26 6.66
C PRO A 28 -9.97 -22.99 5.17
N GLY A 29 -8.96 -23.40 4.39
CA GLY A 29 -8.92 -23.22 2.93
C GLY A 29 -8.35 -21.88 2.46
N VAL A 30 -8.06 -20.94 3.38
CA VAL A 30 -7.31 -19.71 3.04
C VAL A 30 -5.82 -20.04 2.95
N ALA A 31 -5.24 -19.78 1.78
CA ALA A 31 -3.81 -19.96 1.53
C ALA A 31 -3.00 -18.69 1.84
N ALA A 32 -3.58 -17.51 1.57
CA ALA A 32 -2.98 -16.22 1.91
C ALA A 32 -4.07 -15.15 2.09
N ALA A 33 -3.85 -14.21 3.00
CA ALA A 33 -4.72 -13.05 3.20
C ALA A 33 -3.87 -11.78 3.35
N SER A 34 -4.27 -10.71 2.67
CA SER A 34 -3.64 -9.39 2.76
C SER A 34 -4.65 -8.29 2.44
N ALA A 35 -4.20 -7.03 2.40
CA ALA A 35 -5.05 -5.88 2.14
C ALA A 35 -4.29 -4.78 1.37
N SER A 36 -5.03 -3.94 0.66
CA SER A 36 -4.50 -2.79 -0.06
C SER A 36 -5.50 -1.64 -0.10
N THR A 37 -5.02 -0.39 -0.10
CA THR A 37 -5.85 0.80 -0.37
C THR A 37 -6.22 0.95 -1.84
N CYS A 38 -5.58 0.21 -2.74
CA CYS A 38 -5.92 0.19 -4.16
C CYS A 38 -5.83 -1.24 -4.71
N LEU A 39 -6.97 -1.82 -5.07
CA LEU A 39 -7.02 -3.08 -5.81
C LEU A 39 -7.01 -2.80 -7.32
N PRO A 40 -6.33 -3.64 -8.13
CA PRO A 40 -6.42 -3.57 -9.58
C PRO A 40 -7.87 -3.49 -10.07
N LEU A 41 -8.14 -2.64 -11.05
CA LEU A 41 -9.46 -2.47 -11.68
C LEU A 41 -10.59 -1.97 -10.75
N ALA A 42 -10.29 -1.61 -9.50
CA ALA A 42 -11.27 -1.12 -8.53
C ALA A 42 -11.43 0.42 -8.52
N GLY A 43 -10.82 1.13 -9.47
CA GLY A 43 -10.89 2.58 -9.61
C GLY A 43 -9.53 3.27 -9.59
N GLY A 44 -9.51 4.55 -9.24
CA GLY A 44 -8.29 5.36 -9.18
C GLY A 44 -7.51 5.16 -7.87
N CYS A 45 -6.21 4.89 -7.97
CA CYS A 45 -5.31 4.91 -6.82
C CYS A 45 -4.90 6.33 -6.41
N PHE A 46 -4.31 6.48 -5.22
CA PHE A 46 -3.76 7.74 -4.74
C PHE A 46 -2.54 8.16 -5.57
N GLY A 47 -2.76 9.08 -6.51
CA GLY A 47 -1.70 9.69 -7.31
C GLY A 47 -0.93 10.73 -6.51
N ASN A 48 0.40 10.66 -6.52
CA ASN A 48 1.24 11.64 -5.85
C ASN A 48 2.50 11.95 -6.68
N THR A 49 3.08 13.11 -6.44
CA THR A 49 4.43 13.42 -6.93
C THR A 49 5.46 12.87 -5.95
N LEU A 50 6.59 12.39 -6.47
CA LEU A 50 7.67 11.82 -5.66
C LEU A 50 9.00 12.52 -5.96
N ARG A 51 9.89 12.49 -4.97
CA ARG A 51 11.29 12.87 -5.11
C ARG A 51 12.14 11.63 -5.09
N ILE A 52 13.20 11.65 -5.88
CA ILE A 52 14.25 10.64 -5.93
C ILE A 52 15.49 11.32 -5.36
N GLU A 53 16.16 10.66 -4.43
CA GLU A 53 17.35 11.21 -3.78
C GLU A 53 18.42 11.58 -4.82
N GLY A 54 19.14 12.68 -4.55
CA GLY A 54 20.17 13.21 -5.46
C GLY A 54 19.63 13.90 -6.72
N ARG A 55 18.30 13.99 -6.91
CA ARG A 55 17.71 14.72 -8.06
C ARG A 55 17.20 16.11 -7.68
N THR A 56 17.44 17.04 -8.58
CA THR A 56 16.88 18.39 -8.56
C THR A 56 15.67 18.49 -9.48
N TYR A 57 14.67 19.26 -9.06
CA TYR A 57 13.43 19.46 -9.82
C TYR A 57 13.17 20.93 -10.05
N SER A 58 12.55 21.26 -11.18
CA SER A 58 12.23 22.63 -11.60
C SER A 58 10.94 22.64 -12.40
N ASN A 59 10.44 23.82 -12.78
CA ASN A 59 9.21 23.93 -13.59
C ASN A 59 9.31 23.21 -14.95
N VAL A 60 10.51 23.20 -15.55
CA VAL A 60 10.79 22.50 -16.82
C VAL A 60 11.10 21.01 -16.65
N ALA A 61 11.36 20.57 -15.42
CA ALA A 61 11.68 19.18 -15.07
C ALA A 61 10.97 18.84 -13.74
N PRO A 62 9.63 18.75 -13.76
CA PRO A 62 8.86 18.59 -12.55
C PRO A 62 9.10 17.20 -11.92
N PRO A 63 8.83 17.05 -10.61
CA PRO A 63 8.91 15.76 -9.94
C PRO A 63 8.03 14.69 -10.61
N PRO A 64 8.49 13.43 -10.70
CA PRO A 64 7.71 12.35 -11.29
C PRO A 64 6.42 12.07 -10.51
N ILE A 65 5.42 11.51 -11.20
CA ILE A 65 4.12 11.14 -10.62
C ILE A 65 4.03 9.62 -10.57
N ALA A 66 3.62 9.07 -9.43
CA ALA A 66 3.32 7.64 -9.29
C ALA A 66 2.03 7.44 -8.49
N SER A 67 1.42 6.27 -8.64
CA SER A 67 0.38 5.80 -7.73
C SER A 67 1.02 5.23 -6.48
N PHE A 68 0.68 5.77 -5.31
CA PHE A 68 1.09 5.23 -4.02
C PHE A 68 0.01 4.31 -3.51
N VAL A 69 0.40 3.11 -3.08
CA VAL A 69 -0.50 2.07 -2.63
C VAL A 69 -0.03 1.59 -1.27
N ALA A 70 -0.87 1.76 -0.25
CA ALA A 70 -0.59 1.20 1.07
C ALA A 70 -1.07 -0.25 1.11
N VAL A 71 -0.19 -1.15 1.55
CA VAL A 71 -0.45 -2.59 1.58
C VAL A 71 -0.16 -3.18 2.95
N ALA A 72 -0.88 -4.24 3.30
CA ALA A 72 -0.50 -5.11 4.39
C ALA A 72 0.64 -6.05 3.96
N GLY A 73 1.26 -6.72 4.92
CA GLY A 73 2.29 -7.72 4.65
C GLY A 73 1.75 -8.86 3.77
N GLY A 74 2.61 -9.39 2.90
CA GLY A 74 2.27 -10.53 2.02
C GLY A 74 1.34 -10.19 0.85
N TYR A 75 1.09 -8.91 0.57
CA TYR A 75 0.15 -8.48 -0.48
C TYR A 75 0.47 -9.06 -1.86
N PHE A 76 1.74 -9.05 -2.25
CA PHE A 76 2.15 -9.54 -3.58
C PHE A 76 1.90 -11.04 -3.73
N GLU A 77 2.11 -11.83 -2.69
CA GLU A 77 1.80 -13.26 -2.67
C GLU A 77 0.28 -13.51 -2.74
N ALA A 78 -0.49 -12.78 -1.93
CA ALA A 78 -1.95 -12.87 -1.95
C ALA A 78 -2.50 -12.53 -3.36
N MET A 79 -1.98 -11.49 -3.99
CA MET A 79 -2.34 -11.09 -5.36
C MET A 79 -1.73 -11.96 -6.46
N GLY A 80 -0.70 -12.75 -6.17
CA GLY A 80 0.04 -13.53 -7.18
C GLY A 80 0.89 -12.65 -8.09
N MET A 81 1.28 -11.46 -7.62
CA MET A 81 2.23 -10.59 -8.31
C MET A 81 3.64 -11.16 -8.17
N ARG A 82 4.37 -11.23 -9.28
CA ARG A 82 5.72 -11.78 -9.29
C ARG A 82 6.71 -10.75 -8.77
N ILE A 83 7.47 -11.12 -7.74
CA ILE A 83 8.68 -10.36 -7.35
C ILE A 83 9.72 -10.60 -8.43
N VAL A 84 10.13 -9.53 -9.11
CA VAL A 84 11.11 -9.55 -10.20
C VAL A 84 12.52 -9.55 -9.63
N ARG A 85 12.75 -8.74 -8.59
CA ARG A 85 14.03 -8.65 -7.88
C ARG A 85 13.82 -8.10 -6.47
N GLY A 86 14.71 -8.45 -5.55
CA GLY A 86 14.63 -8.01 -4.15
C GLY A 86 13.55 -8.79 -3.38
N ARG A 87 12.81 -8.08 -2.53
CA ARG A 87 11.75 -8.68 -1.68
C ARG A 87 10.45 -7.89 -1.73
N GLY A 88 9.37 -8.53 -1.33
CA GLY A 88 8.08 -7.88 -1.06
C GLY A 88 8.06 -7.16 0.29
N ILE A 89 6.89 -6.61 0.62
CA ILE A 89 6.57 -6.09 1.96
C ILE A 89 6.00 -7.24 2.78
N ASP A 90 6.58 -7.51 3.94
CA ASP A 90 6.15 -8.59 4.84
C ASP A 90 5.42 -8.04 6.09
N ARG A 91 4.98 -8.95 6.97
CA ARG A 91 4.30 -8.57 8.22
C ARG A 91 5.23 -7.82 9.19
N GLY A 92 6.51 -8.18 9.21
CA GLY A 92 7.51 -7.56 10.06
C GLY A 92 7.78 -6.11 9.68
N ASP A 93 7.76 -5.78 8.38
CA ASP A 93 7.87 -4.40 7.90
C ASP A 93 6.72 -3.53 8.43
N VAL A 94 5.50 -4.05 8.39
CA VAL A 94 4.32 -3.37 8.91
C VAL A 94 4.45 -3.18 10.43
N GLU A 95 4.84 -4.22 11.15
CA GLU A 95 4.99 -4.23 12.61
C GLU A 95 6.04 -3.25 13.12
N ARG A 96 7.16 -3.14 12.42
CA ARG A 96 8.27 -2.26 12.80
C ARG A 96 8.17 -0.85 12.19
N ASN A 97 7.13 -0.58 11.40
CA ASN A 97 6.98 0.67 10.65
C ASN A 97 8.18 0.94 9.74
N GLU A 98 8.68 -0.09 9.05
CA GLU A 98 9.87 0.04 8.20
C GLU A 98 9.62 1.05 7.07
N PRO A 99 10.49 2.06 6.87
CA PRO A 99 10.37 3.05 5.82
C PRO A 99 10.85 2.49 4.48
N VAL A 100 10.19 1.43 4.01
CA VAL A 100 10.55 0.69 2.81
C VAL A 100 9.43 0.71 1.78
N VAL A 101 9.80 0.55 0.51
CA VAL A 101 8.86 0.51 -0.61
C VAL A 101 9.24 -0.55 -1.63
N VAL A 102 8.24 -1.02 -2.35
CA VAL A 102 8.40 -1.89 -3.51
C VAL A 102 7.82 -1.17 -4.72
N VAL A 103 8.50 -1.20 -5.86
CA VAL A 103 8.07 -0.45 -7.07
C VAL A 103 7.74 -1.41 -8.22
N THR A 104 6.91 -0.96 -9.15
CA THR A 104 6.63 -1.75 -10.37
C THR A 104 7.81 -1.73 -11.35
N GLU A 105 7.88 -2.74 -12.24
CA GLU A 105 8.81 -2.74 -13.37
C GLU A 105 8.72 -1.46 -14.22
N SER A 106 7.49 -0.95 -14.43
CA SER A 106 7.25 0.31 -15.15
C SER A 106 7.89 1.51 -14.46
N MET A 107 7.77 1.61 -13.13
CA MET A 107 8.39 2.68 -12.35
C MET A 107 9.91 2.57 -12.36
N ALA A 108 10.45 1.37 -12.17
CA ALA A 108 11.88 1.10 -12.22
C ALA A 108 12.48 1.53 -13.57
N LYS A 109 11.88 1.07 -14.69
CA LYS A 109 12.34 1.38 -16.04
C LYS A 109 12.25 2.87 -16.37
N ARG A 110 11.15 3.52 -15.96
CA ARG A 110 10.88 4.93 -16.30
C ARG A 110 11.73 5.90 -15.49
N TYR A 111 11.92 5.63 -14.20
CA TYR A 111 12.55 6.60 -13.30
C TYR A 111 13.99 6.27 -12.95
N PHE A 112 14.43 5.03 -13.12
CA PHE A 112 15.81 4.60 -12.87
C PHE A 112 16.44 3.99 -14.14
N PRO A 113 16.43 4.71 -15.28
CA PRO A 113 16.99 4.18 -16.51
C PRO A 113 18.49 3.89 -16.31
N ASN A 114 18.90 2.68 -16.67
CA ASN A 114 20.28 2.20 -16.56
C ASN A 114 20.85 2.20 -15.13
N GLN A 115 19.98 2.20 -14.10
CA GLN A 115 20.38 2.15 -12.70
C GLN A 115 19.63 1.03 -11.97
N ASP A 116 20.24 0.50 -10.92
CA ASP A 116 19.54 -0.38 -9.99
C ASP A 116 18.73 0.47 -8.99
N PRO A 117 17.38 0.43 -9.00
CA PRO A 117 16.59 1.18 -8.03
C PRO A 117 16.65 0.61 -6.61
N ILE A 118 17.00 -0.67 -6.40
CA ILE A 118 17.04 -1.27 -5.06
C ILE A 118 18.15 -0.63 -4.24
N GLY A 119 17.83 -0.24 -3.00
CA GLY A 119 18.70 0.51 -2.12
C GLY A 119 18.68 2.03 -2.35
N GLN A 120 18.05 2.51 -3.41
CA GLN A 120 17.84 3.95 -3.61
C GLN A 120 16.64 4.45 -2.79
N HIS A 121 16.64 5.76 -2.53
CA HIS A 121 15.61 6.41 -1.71
C HIS A 121 14.66 7.26 -2.55
N VAL A 122 13.38 7.15 -2.22
CA VAL A 122 12.31 7.99 -2.76
C VAL A 122 11.49 8.58 -1.63
N ALA A 123 10.88 9.74 -1.84
CA ALA A 123 10.01 10.38 -0.86
C ALA A 123 8.76 10.92 -1.55
N SER A 124 7.66 11.09 -0.80
CA SER A 124 6.60 11.97 -1.27
C SER A 124 7.17 13.38 -1.48
N ASN A 125 6.84 14.03 -2.59
CA ASN A 125 7.36 15.36 -2.89
C ASN A 125 6.82 16.44 -1.93
N ARG A 126 5.71 16.17 -1.27
CA ARG A 126 5.23 17.01 -0.18
C ARG A 126 5.85 16.53 1.13
N ALA A 127 6.79 17.30 1.66
CA ALA A 127 7.30 17.07 3.01
C ALA A 127 6.15 17.21 4.03
N PRO A 128 5.91 16.22 4.88
CA PRO A 128 4.90 16.32 5.93
C PRO A 128 5.14 17.54 6.82
N ALA A 129 4.15 18.43 6.92
CA ALA A 129 4.18 19.56 7.84
C ALA A 129 3.44 19.18 9.13
N ARG A 130 4.12 19.24 10.27
CA ARG A 130 3.51 19.09 11.60
C ARG A 130 3.58 20.43 12.34
N PRO A 131 2.56 20.79 13.13
CA PRO A 131 2.60 22.02 13.92
C PRO A 131 3.89 22.09 14.77
N GLY A 132 4.64 23.18 14.63
CA GLY A 132 5.90 23.40 15.35
C GLY A 132 7.12 22.63 14.82
N GLN A 133 7.02 21.93 13.67
CA GLN A 133 8.16 21.23 13.06
C GLN A 133 8.41 21.69 11.63
N GLN A 134 9.68 21.77 11.26
CA GLN A 134 10.07 22.08 9.88
C GLN A 134 9.74 20.87 8.98
N PRO A 135 9.03 21.08 7.85
CA PRO A 135 8.68 19.98 6.95
C PRO A 135 9.94 19.26 6.46
N THR A 136 10.03 17.97 6.75
CA THR A 136 11.16 17.12 6.35
C THR A 136 10.65 15.97 5.51
N LEU A 137 11.34 15.65 4.41
CA LEU A 137 10.99 14.52 3.57
C LEU A 137 11.21 13.21 4.34
N THR A 138 10.21 12.32 4.30
CA THR A 138 10.39 10.94 4.74
C THR A 138 10.93 10.13 3.57
N TRP A 139 12.23 9.85 3.60
CA TRP A 139 12.86 8.97 2.62
C TRP A 139 12.49 7.52 2.87
N LEU A 140 12.15 6.83 1.79
CA LEU A 140 11.72 5.44 1.75
C LEU A 140 12.69 4.65 0.88
N THR A 141 13.19 3.53 1.40
CA THR A 141 14.17 2.68 0.70
C THR A 141 13.45 1.73 -0.24
N ILE A 142 13.84 1.68 -1.50
CA ILE A 142 13.34 0.69 -2.45
C ILE A 142 13.98 -0.67 -2.12
N VAL A 143 13.17 -1.66 -1.73
CA VAL A 143 13.65 -3.00 -1.35
C VAL A 143 13.28 -4.10 -2.36
N GLY A 144 12.46 -3.77 -3.36
CA GLY A 144 12.08 -4.73 -4.39
C GLY A 144 11.39 -4.13 -5.60
N ILE A 145 11.30 -4.97 -6.63
CA ILE A 145 10.61 -4.70 -7.88
C ILE A 145 9.58 -5.80 -8.11
N VAL A 146 8.36 -5.44 -8.46
CA VAL A 146 7.27 -6.38 -8.79
C VAL A 146 6.78 -6.18 -10.22
N SER A 147 6.19 -7.24 -10.77
CA SER A 147 5.57 -7.19 -12.09
C SER A 147 4.47 -6.14 -12.17
N ASN A 148 4.32 -5.51 -13.33
CA ASN A 148 3.20 -4.61 -13.59
C ASN A 148 1.87 -5.36 -13.45
N THR A 149 0.84 -4.67 -12.98
CA THR A 149 -0.54 -5.18 -12.97
C THR A 149 -1.44 -4.12 -13.59
N PRO A 150 -2.42 -4.49 -14.43
CA PRO A 150 -3.37 -3.53 -14.98
C PRO A 150 -4.06 -2.78 -13.84
N THR A 151 -4.02 -1.45 -13.87
CA THR A 151 -4.54 -0.62 -12.79
C THR A 151 -5.94 -0.12 -13.11
N ARG A 152 -6.16 0.35 -14.35
CA ARG A 152 -7.43 0.96 -14.77
C ARG A 152 -8.30 0.06 -15.65
N ALA A 153 -7.69 -0.68 -16.56
CA ALA A 153 -8.38 -1.55 -17.51
C ALA A 153 -7.45 -2.70 -17.92
N LEU A 154 -8.02 -3.85 -18.32
CA LEU A 154 -7.22 -5.01 -18.76
C LEU A 154 -6.38 -4.72 -20.01
N GLU A 155 -6.85 -3.82 -20.87
CA GLU A 155 -6.17 -3.41 -22.11
C GLU A 155 -5.25 -2.18 -21.91
N GLU A 156 -4.77 -1.96 -20.68
CA GLU A 156 -3.87 -0.84 -20.38
C GLU A 156 -2.54 -0.98 -21.14
N THR A 157 -2.30 -0.06 -22.08
CA THR A 157 -1.13 -0.08 -22.96
C THR A 157 0.10 0.63 -22.39
N ASP A 158 -0.09 1.60 -21.50
CA ASP A 158 1.00 2.24 -20.74
C ASP A 158 0.84 1.93 -19.25
N ALA A 159 1.79 1.16 -18.71
CA ALA A 159 1.74 0.73 -17.32
C ALA A 159 2.02 1.93 -16.39
N ILE A 160 1.03 2.27 -15.57
CA ILE A 160 1.16 3.34 -14.57
C ILE A 160 2.30 2.99 -13.60
N PRO A 161 3.27 3.90 -13.35
CA PRO A 161 4.25 3.72 -12.29
C PRO A 161 3.57 3.61 -10.92
N GLN A 162 3.81 2.52 -10.19
CA GLN A 162 3.28 2.35 -8.83
C GLN A 162 4.40 2.10 -7.83
N LEU A 163 4.15 2.60 -6.62
CA LEU A 163 4.94 2.39 -5.43
C LEU A 163 4.02 1.82 -4.35
N PHE A 164 4.44 0.71 -3.78
CA PHE A 164 3.77 0.04 -2.67
C PHE A 164 4.53 0.33 -1.38
N MET A 165 3.82 0.66 -0.31
CA MET A 165 4.37 0.98 1.01
C MET A 165 3.60 0.24 2.11
N PRO A 166 4.24 -0.06 3.26
CA PRO A 166 3.52 -0.62 4.41
C PRO A 166 2.38 0.31 4.85
N MET A 167 1.21 -0.27 5.12
CA MET A 167 0.05 0.50 5.60
C MET A 167 0.33 1.26 6.90
N SER A 168 1.27 0.77 7.71
CA SER A 168 1.62 1.37 8.99
C SER A 168 2.37 2.70 8.90
N ILE A 169 3.04 2.97 7.78
CA ILE A 169 3.72 4.25 7.54
C ILE A 169 2.90 5.20 6.66
N ALA A 170 1.80 4.73 6.05
CA ALA A 170 0.97 5.51 5.16
C ALA A 170 0.17 6.61 5.91
N GLY A 171 -0.85 7.14 5.22
CA GLY A 171 -1.86 7.99 5.82
C GLY A 171 -2.76 7.26 6.80
N GLY A 172 -3.76 7.95 7.32
CA GLY A 172 -4.79 7.35 8.17
C GLY A 172 -5.41 8.36 9.13
N PRO A 173 -6.37 7.89 9.95
CA PRO A 173 -7.06 8.73 10.91
C PRO A 173 -6.10 9.51 11.81
N GLY A 174 -6.44 10.77 12.07
CA GLY A 174 -5.63 11.67 12.90
C GLY A 174 -4.39 12.25 12.19
N ILE A 175 -4.09 11.86 10.96
CA ILE A 175 -3.02 12.47 10.15
C ILE A 175 -3.63 13.55 9.25
N PRO A 176 -3.29 14.84 9.42
CA PRO A 176 -3.84 15.88 8.57
C PRO A 176 -3.36 15.71 7.12
N ALA A 177 -4.16 16.13 6.14
CA ALA A 177 -3.85 15.97 4.72
C ALA A 177 -2.49 16.56 4.30
N ILE A 178 -2.02 17.60 5.01
CA ILE A 178 -0.72 18.24 4.79
C ILE A 178 0.49 17.42 5.26
N ALA A 179 0.23 16.35 6.02
CA ALA A 179 1.24 15.46 6.61
C ALA A 179 1.20 14.03 6.04
N LEU A 180 0.32 13.76 5.06
CA LEU A 180 0.20 12.45 4.42
C LEU A 180 1.40 12.18 3.50
N ILE A 181 2.05 11.03 3.70
CA ILE A 181 3.07 10.52 2.77
C ILE A 181 2.50 9.55 1.73
N GLY A 182 1.31 8.99 1.99
CA GLY A 182 0.64 8.00 1.17
C GLY A 182 -0.88 8.01 1.39
N PRO A 183 -1.62 7.03 0.83
CA PRO A 183 -3.07 6.97 0.94
C PRO A 183 -3.54 6.78 2.39
N ASP A 184 -4.78 7.19 2.64
CA ASP A 184 -5.47 6.96 3.91
C ASP A 184 -5.86 5.48 4.05
N THR A 185 -5.55 4.88 5.20
CA THR A 185 -5.81 3.46 5.46
C THR A 185 -7.14 3.18 6.13
N SER A 186 -8.06 4.15 6.28
CA SER A 186 -9.39 3.91 6.88
C SER A 186 -10.26 2.99 6.02
N VAL A 187 -9.94 2.90 4.72
CA VAL A 187 -10.60 2.00 3.77
C VAL A 187 -9.53 1.20 3.05
N MET A 188 -9.59 -0.13 3.23
CA MET A 188 -8.74 -1.08 2.52
C MET A 188 -9.60 -2.20 1.95
N GLY A 189 -9.25 -2.66 0.75
CA GLY A 189 -9.78 -3.89 0.16
C GLY A 189 -8.98 -5.09 0.66
N TYR A 190 -9.67 -6.15 1.03
CA TYR A 190 -9.06 -7.41 1.46
C TYR A 190 -8.91 -8.37 0.30
N VAL A 191 -7.75 -9.02 0.22
CA VAL A 191 -7.42 -10.02 -0.77
C VAL A 191 -7.26 -11.34 -0.05
N VAL A 192 -8.07 -12.33 -0.43
CA VAL A 192 -8.01 -13.69 0.11
C VAL A 192 -7.74 -14.66 -1.03
N ARG A 193 -6.59 -15.31 -0.99
CA ARG A 193 -6.27 -16.44 -1.87
C ARG A 193 -6.78 -17.71 -1.22
N SER A 194 -7.64 -18.42 -1.93
CA SER A 194 -8.30 -19.63 -1.45
C SER A 194 -7.88 -20.86 -2.26
N ALA A 195 -7.71 -21.98 -1.57
CA ALA A 195 -7.60 -23.30 -2.19
C ALA A 195 -8.97 -23.93 -2.51
N THR A 196 -10.05 -23.37 -1.94
CA THR A 196 -11.45 -23.78 -2.16
C THR A 196 -12.20 -22.72 -2.99
N PRO A 197 -13.34 -23.04 -3.61
CA PRO A 197 -14.14 -22.07 -4.37
C PRO A 197 -14.48 -20.82 -3.52
N PRO A 198 -14.19 -19.59 -4.00
CA PRO A 198 -14.36 -18.37 -3.20
C PRO A 198 -15.77 -18.16 -2.63
N ALA A 199 -16.81 -18.58 -3.37
CA ALA A 199 -18.20 -18.48 -2.95
C ALA A 199 -18.48 -19.24 -1.63
N ALA A 200 -17.75 -20.34 -1.36
CA ALA A 200 -17.90 -21.11 -0.14
C ALA A 200 -17.26 -20.43 1.09
N LEU A 201 -16.30 -19.51 0.87
CA LEU A 201 -15.63 -18.79 1.95
C LEU A 201 -16.37 -17.52 2.38
N LEU A 202 -17.26 -16.97 1.54
CA LEU A 202 -17.91 -15.67 1.80
C LEU A 202 -18.57 -15.56 3.19
N PRO A 203 -19.36 -16.55 3.67
CA PRO A 203 -19.96 -16.47 5.00
C PRO A 203 -18.90 -16.44 6.12
N SER A 204 -17.84 -17.24 5.97
CA SER A 204 -16.75 -17.32 6.95
C SER A 204 -15.89 -16.06 6.98
N VAL A 205 -15.62 -15.47 5.81
CA VAL A 205 -14.91 -14.20 5.67
C VAL A 205 -15.67 -13.06 6.35
N ARG A 206 -16.99 -12.95 6.10
CA ARG A 206 -17.84 -11.96 6.78
C ARG A 206 -17.83 -12.17 8.29
N GLY A 207 -18.07 -13.40 8.75
CA GLY A 207 -18.05 -13.72 10.18
C GLY A 207 -16.72 -13.42 10.87
N ALA A 208 -15.58 -13.61 10.18
CA ALA A 208 -14.26 -13.29 10.69
C ALA A 208 -14.06 -11.77 10.88
N ILE A 209 -14.57 -10.96 9.96
CA ILE A 209 -14.53 -9.49 10.04
C ILE A 209 -15.48 -8.98 11.12
N ASP A 210 -16.73 -9.47 11.13
CA ASP A 210 -17.74 -9.12 12.14
C ASP A 210 -17.30 -9.50 13.57
N GLY A 211 -16.45 -10.53 13.69
CA GLY A 211 -15.87 -10.92 14.97
C GLY A 211 -14.81 -9.93 15.50
N VAL A 212 -14.25 -9.07 14.66
CA VAL A 212 -13.39 -7.94 15.08
C VAL A 212 -14.26 -6.79 15.51
N ASP A 213 -15.15 -6.37 14.63
CA ASP A 213 -16.02 -5.24 14.86
C ASP A 213 -17.26 -5.37 13.95
N ARG A 214 -18.44 -5.41 14.58
CA ARG A 214 -19.73 -5.61 13.90
C ARG A 214 -20.26 -4.34 13.25
N ASP A 215 -19.70 -3.19 13.60
CA ASP A 215 -20.11 -1.88 13.07
C ASP A 215 -19.34 -1.52 11.79
N LEU A 216 -18.45 -2.41 11.32
CA LEU A 216 -17.72 -2.23 10.08
C LEU A 216 -18.62 -2.35 8.86
N ALA A 217 -18.65 -1.30 8.04
CA ALA A 217 -19.26 -1.38 6.73
C ALA A 217 -18.41 -2.25 5.78
N ILE A 218 -18.94 -3.42 5.40
CA ILE A 218 -18.39 -4.30 4.36
C ILE A 218 -19.23 -4.08 3.09
N ALA A 219 -18.57 -3.73 1.99
CA ALA A 219 -19.18 -3.55 0.68
C ALA A 219 -18.55 -4.51 -0.34
#